data_AF-A0A7X0HVT7-F1
#
_entry.id   AF-A0A7X0HVT7-F1
#
_cell.length_a   1.000
_cell.length_b   1.000
_cell.length_c   1.000
_cell.angle_alpha   90.00
_cell.angle_beta   90.00
_cell.angle_gamma   90.00
#
_symmetry.space_group_name_H-M   'P 1'
#
loop_
_entity.id
_entity.type
_entity.pdbx_description
1 polymer ?
#
loop_
_entity_poly.entity_id
_entity_poly.type
_entity_poly.pdbx_seq_one_letter_code
_entity_poly.pdbx_strand_id
1 'polypeptide(L)'
;MEQLEEYEQELHEMEEPNDGYYSILINIYKEMYKRLISLARKDSDQYGYSLNYTKKLLVSYLITYGTYLKMTNIKDDELAIKSLKEAVKLEHNNPIAHYRLGFLSYKKEDFSNSVQYFQSAIDFHHTYNNPDYQLNKQQMFHAHMYLTNSALHVASRTYQELERLEWGKSEFLPNYEISPIFKMLSKNDEYLQENAFYKVTRNNVSTCSKEECEELIENNPRDTIVFYFSDRENMLRFNNNHVTLSPNSSDILRQLLINCTIDCPGTRFTFRDYFSRFGPDGEVIKSTFRKSIERLRDKLKDVGLADMVIVTRYKDETAYYFDANIPFIILYRVDDIVGQEITPL
;
A
#
# COMPACT_ATOMS: atom_id res chain seq x y z
N MET A 1 6.37 -13.97 28.17
CA MET A 1 5.36 -13.60 27.16
C MET A 1 4.97 -12.16 27.46
N GLU A 2 4.50 -11.93 28.68
CA GLU A 2 4.28 -10.63 29.34
C GLU A 2 5.25 -9.51 28.95
N GLN A 3 6.58 -9.66 29.13
CA GLN A 3 7.53 -8.59 28.75
C GLN A 3 7.48 -8.15 27.27
N LEU A 4 7.17 -9.06 26.35
CA LEU A 4 7.04 -8.73 24.93
C LEU A 4 5.70 -8.06 24.64
N GLU A 5 4.65 -8.42 25.39
CA GLU A 5 3.32 -7.81 25.30
C GLU A 5 3.34 -6.40 25.91
N GLU A 6 4.06 -6.20 27.02
CA GLU A 6 4.31 -4.88 27.61
C GLU A 6 5.11 -3.99 26.65
N TYR A 7 6.14 -4.52 26.00
CA TYR A 7 6.94 -3.74 25.05
C TYR A 7 6.19 -3.43 23.74
N GLU A 8 5.36 -4.36 23.26
CA GLU A 8 4.41 -4.11 22.17
C GLU A 8 3.44 -2.98 22.54
N GLN A 9 2.92 -3.03 23.76
CA GLN A 9 2.05 -2.00 24.30
C GLN A 9 2.79 -0.66 24.33
N GLU A 10 3.98 -0.56 24.93
CA GLU A 10 4.77 0.68 24.98
C GLU A 10 5.06 1.27 23.59
N LEU A 11 5.40 0.43 22.59
CA LEU A 11 5.64 0.90 21.22
C LEU A 11 4.38 1.45 20.56
N HIS A 12 3.23 0.84 20.83
CA HIS A 12 1.95 1.41 20.39
C HIS A 12 1.61 2.74 21.10
N GLU A 13 2.30 3.12 22.20
CA GLU A 13 2.19 4.45 22.85
C GLU A 13 3.11 5.49 22.23
N MET A 14 4.21 5.05 21.65
CA MET A 14 5.16 5.90 20.92
C MET A 14 4.64 6.12 19.49
N GLU A 15 3.68 7.04 19.36
CA GLU A 15 2.85 7.25 18.16
C GLU A 15 3.55 7.93 16.96
N GLU A 16 4.66 7.39 16.45
CA GLU A 16 5.11 7.70 15.08
C GLU A 16 5.61 6.44 14.36
N PRO A 17 4.83 5.88 13.40
CA PRO A 17 5.32 4.82 12.54
C PRO A 17 6.38 5.39 11.58
N ASN A 18 7.64 5.19 11.94
CA ASN A 18 8.81 5.33 11.06
C ASN A 18 9.37 3.93 10.72
N ASP A 19 10.44 3.87 9.93
CA ASP A 19 11.12 2.62 9.56
C ASP A 19 11.47 1.75 10.79
N GLY A 20 11.87 2.40 11.89
CA GLY A 20 12.17 1.75 13.17
C GLY A 20 10.95 1.07 13.79
N TYR A 21 9.79 1.74 13.76
CA TYR A 21 8.56 1.22 14.37
C TYR A 21 8.13 -0.13 13.79
N TYR A 22 7.99 -0.23 12.47
CA TYR A 22 7.57 -1.48 11.82
C TYR A 22 8.58 -2.60 12.02
N SER A 23 9.87 -2.28 11.88
CA SER A 23 10.97 -3.23 12.11
C SER A 23 10.93 -3.81 13.53
N ILE A 24 10.73 -2.95 14.54
CA ILE A 24 10.67 -3.38 15.94
C ILE A 24 9.43 -4.24 16.19
N LEU A 25 8.23 -3.82 15.75
CA LEU A 25 7.01 -4.61 15.91
C LEU A 25 7.12 -5.98 15.24
N ILE A 26 7.66 -6.05 14.02
CA ILE A 26 7.90 -7.31 13.34
C ILE A 26 8.80 -8.22 14.17
N ASN A 27 9.87 -7.70 14.77
CA ASN A 27 10.77 -8.49 15.61
C ASN A 27 10.09 -9.00 16.88
N ILE A 28 9.24 -8.18 17.52
CA ILE A 28 8.44 -8.59 18.67
C ILE A 28 7.51 -9.72 18.27
N TYR A 29 6.65 -9.53 17.28
CA TYR A 29 5.70 -10.56 16.87
C TYR A 29 6.37 -11.82 16.34
N LYS A 30 7.56 -11.72 15.71
CA LYS A 30 8.38 -12.90 15.36
C LYS A 30 8.78 -13.71 16.59
N GLU A 31 9.26 -13.05 17.63
CA GLU A 31 9.67 -13.72 18.86
C GLU A 31 8.47 -14.28 19.62
N MET A 32 7.36 -13.52 19.69
CA MET A 32 6.09 -14.02 20.24
C MET A 32 5.62 -15.28 19.49
N TYR A 33 5.57 -15.23 18.15
CA TYR A 33 5.17 -16.35 17.30
C TYR A 33 6.05 -17.58 17.52
N LYS A 34 7.38 -17.40 17.57
CA LYS A 34 8.35 -18.48 17.82
C LYS A 34 8.10 -19.17 19.17
N ARG A 35 7.87 -18.39 20.24
CA ARG A 35 7.57 -18.93 21.58
C ARG A 35 6.23 -19.65 21.60
N LEU A 36 5.21 -19.07 20.98
CA LEU A 36 3.87 -19.65 20.89
C LEU A 36 3.86 -20.97 20.11
N ILE A 37 4.70 -21.14 19.09
CA ILE A 37 4.87 -22.45 18.42
C ILE A 37 5.32 -23.51 19.44
N SER A 38 6.32 -23.20 20.27
CA SER A 38 6.82 -24.15 21.28
C SER A 38 5.79 -24.47 22.35
N LEU A 39 4.95 -23.50 22.73
CA LEU A 39 3.89 -23.67 23.73
C LEU A 39 2.70 -24.45 23.16
N ALA A 40 2.23 -24.10 21.96
CA ALA A 40 1.12 -24.78 21.28
C ALA A 40 1.44 -26.25 20.95
N ARG A 41 2.72 -26.59 20.76
CA ARG A 41 3.16 -28.00 20.65
C ARG A 41 2.93 -28.81 21.93
N LYS A 42 2.91 -28.15 23.10
CA LYS A 42 2.68 -28.79 24.40
C LYS A 42 1.20 -28.80 24.76
N ASP A 43 0.51 -27.69 24.48
CA ASP A 43 -0.92 -27.51 24.76
C ASP A 43 -1.56 -26.68 23.65
N SER A 44 -2.13 -27.35 22.65
CA SER A 44 -2.72 -26.68 21.49
C SER A 44 -4.04 -25.98 21.85
N ASP A 45 -4.77 -26.47 22.84
CA ASP A 45 -6.06 -25.90 23.23
C ASP A 45 -5.86 -24.58 23.96
N GLN A 46 -4.82 -24.49 24.80
CA GLN A 46 -4.50 -23.27 25.52
C GLN A 46 -3.90 -22.18 24.61
N TYR A 47 -2.98 -22.54 23.70
CA TYR A 47 -2.18 -21.55 22.96
C TYR A 47 -2.52 -21.41 21.48
N GLY A 48 -3.36 -22.29 20.93
CA GLY A 48 -3.68 -22.31 19.49
C GLY A 48 -4.31 -21.01 18.98
N TYR A 49 -5.20 -20.40 19.77
CA TYR A 49 -5.79 -19.10 19.44
C TYR A 49 -4.74 -17.99 19.37
N SER A 50 -3.94 -17.82 20.43
CA SER A 50 -2.91 -16.77 20.50
C SER A 50 -1.84 -16.95 19.43
N LEU A 51 -1.48 -18.20 19.11
CA LEU A 51 -0.57 -18.51 18.01
C LEU A 51 -1.12 -18.03 16.67
N ASN A 52 -2.38 -18.36 16.36
CA ASN A 52 -3.02 -17.96 15.11
C ASN A 52 -3.23 -16.43 15.04
N TYR A 53 -3.61 -15.80 16.13
CA TYR A 53 -3.77 -14.35 16.22
C TYR A 53 -2.44 -13.62 15.99
N THR A 54 -1.39 -14.04 16.70
CA THR A 54 -0.04 -13.49 16.55
C THR A 54 0.49 -13.68 15.13
N LYS A 55 0.24 -14.84 14.51
CA LYS A 55 0.59 -15.09 13.10
C LYS A 55 -0.05 -14.07 12.16
N LYS A 56 -1.36 -13.82 12.33
CA LYS A 56 -2.10 -12.86 11.49
C LYS A 56 -1.53 -11.44 11.63
N LEU A 57 -1.26 -10.99 12.86
CA LEU A 57 -0.63 -9.69 13.09
C LEU A 57 0.76 -9.61 12.46
N LEU A 58 1.59 -10.65 12.65
CA LEU A 58 2.92 -10.70 12.04
C LEU A 58 2.85 -10.63 10.51
N VAL A 59 1.97 -11.40 9.88
CA VAL A 59 1.75 -11.35 8.42
C VAL A 59 1.31 -9.96 7.99
N SER A 60 0.38 -9.34 8.72
CA SER A 60 -0.07 -7.98 8.46
C SER A 60 1.07 -6.99 8.49
N TYR A 61 1.87 -6.96 9.57
CA TYR A 61 3.00 -6.04 9.69
C TYR A 61 4.09 -6.30 8.65
N LEU A 62 4.35 -7.56 8.26
CA LEU A 62 5.30 -7.88 7.19
C LEU A 62 4.83 -7.34 5.83
N ILE A 63 3.54 -7.47 5.51
CA ILE A 63 2.96 -6.93 4.26
C ILE A 63 2.96 -5.41 4.29
N THR A 64 2.52 -4.79 5.39
CA THR A 64 2.49 -3.33 5.55
C THR A 64 3.89 -2.75 5.48
N TYR A 65 4.87 -3.35 6.16
CA TYR A 65 6.25 -2.87 6.13
C TYR A 65 6.91 -3.07 4.76
N GLY A 66 6.71 -4.23 4.13
CA GLY A 66 7.21 -4.46 2.78
C GLY A 66 6.60 -3.50 1.75
N THR A 67 5.34 -3.13 1.94
CA THR A 67 4.66 -2.09 1.15
C THR A 67 5.27 -0.72 1.39
N TYR A 68 5.44 -0.35 2.66
CA TYR A 68 6.00 0.92 3.06
C TYR A 68 7.43 1.11 2.54
N LEU A 69 8.29 0.08 2.62
CA LEU A 69 9.66 0.11 2.10
C LEU A 69 9.75 0.26 0.58
N LYS A 70 8.72 -0.12 -0.17
CA LYS A 70 8.60 0.17 -1.62
C LYS A 70 8.48 1.68 -1.89
N MET A 71 8.00 2.45 -0.89
CA MET A 71 7.48 3.82 -1.02
C MET A 71 8.29 4.88 -0.26
N THR A 72 9.35 4.55 0.47
CA THR A 72 10.11 5.56 1.25
C THR A 72 11.48 5.86 0.67
N ASN A 73 12.07 6.96 1.16
CA ASN A 73 13.39 7.49 0.76
C ASN A 73 14.54 6.47 0.89
N ILE A 74 14.38 5.44 1.74
CA ILE A 74 15.25 4.26 1.78
C ILE A 74 14.56 3.18 0.94
N LYS A 75 14.58 3.32 -0.39
CA LYS A 75 14.12 2.28 -1.33
C LYS A 75 15.00 1.04 -1.19
N ASP A 76 14.81 0.30 -0.11
CA ASP A 76 15.44 -0.98 0.09
C ASP A 76 14.49 -2.03 -0.46
N ASP A 77 14.46 -2.11 -1.79
CA ASP A 77 13.70 -3.14 -2.50
C ASP A 77 14.10 -4.55 -1.99
N GLU A 78 15.32 -4.75 -1.48
CA GLU A 78 15.74 -6.01 -0.87
C GLU A 78 15.05 -6.27 0.47
N LEU A 79 14.98 -5.28 1.37
CA LEU A 79 14.23 -5.40 2.62
C LEU A 79 12.72 -5.55 2.38
N ALA A 80 12.16 -4.86 1.37
CA ALA A 80 10.77 -5.03 0.95
C ALA A 80 10.51 -6.47 0.49
N ILE A 81 11.35 -6.99 -0.41
CA ILE A 81 11.29 -8.38 -0.88
C ILE A 81 11.45 -9.35 0.28
N LYS A 82 12.41 -9.12 1.19
CA LYS A 82 12.63 -9.99 2.35
C LYS A 82 11.39 -10.06 3.24
N SER A 83 10.80 -8.93 3.56
CA SER A 83 9.60 -8.84 4.40
C SER A 83 8.41 -9.55 3.75
N LEU A 84 8.18 -9.33 2.45
CA LEU A 84 7.10 -9.97 1.71
C LEU A 84 7.34 -11.48 1.52
N LYS A 85 8.57 -11.92 1.28
CA LYS A 85 8.92 -13.35 1.24
C LYS A 85 8.68 -14.03 2.58
N GLU A 86 8.92 -13.35 3.70
CA GLU A 86 8.57 -13.87 5.02
C GLU A 86 7.06 -13.96 5.23
N ALA A 87 6.28 -12.98 4.76
CA ALA A 87 4.82 -13.06 4.77
C ALA A 87 4.32 -14.29 3.98
N VAL A 88 4.85 -14.51 2.76
CA VAL A 88 4.53 -15.68 1.94
C VAL A 88 4.98 -17.00 2.58
N LYS A 89 6.07 -17.02 3.35
CA LYS A 89 6.47 -18.23 4.11
C LYS A 89 5.46 -18.58 5.22
N LEU A 90 4.85 -17.58 5.85
CA LEU A 90 3.83 -17.78 6.87
C LEU A 90 2.46 -18.10 6.25
N GLU A 91 2.11 -17.42 5.16
CA GLU A 91 0.87 -17.59 4.40
C GLU A 91 1.15 -17.70 2.91
N HIS A 92 1.39 -18.93 2.47
CA HIS A 92 1.79 -19.24 1.10
C HIS A 92 0.75 -18.85 0.04
N ASN A 93 -0.53 -18.73 0.42
CA ASN A 93 -1.61 -18.38 -0.49
C ASN A 93 -2.05 -16.91 -0.34
N ASN A 94 -1.24 -16.03 0.27
CA ASN A 94 -1.63 -14.62 0.42
C ASN A 94 -1.48 -13.87 -0.93
N PRO A 95 -2.58 -13.42 -1.58
CA PRO A 95 -2.52 -12.95 -2.96
C PRO A 95 -1.88 -11.56 -3.08
N ILE A 96 -2.14 -10.63 -2.16
CA ILE A 96 -1.50 -9.30 -2.20
C ILE A 96 0.02 -9.38 -1.98
N ALA A 97 0.50 -10.31 -1.15
CA ALA A 97 1.94 -10.49 -0.96
C ALA A 97 2.62 -10.97 -2.26
N HIS A 98 1.98 -11.91 -2.98
CA HIS A 98 2.44 -12.36 -4.29
C HIS A 98 2.40 -11.23 -5.32
N TYR A 99 1.32 -10.45 -5.36
CA TYR A 99 1.22 -9.29 -6.25
C TYR A 99 2.37 -8.30 -6.05
N ARG A 100 2.65 -7.93 -4.80
CA ARG A 100 3.72 -7.00 -4.45
C ARG A 100 5.11 -7.56 -4.78
N LEU A 101 5.34 -8.86 -4.57
CA LEU A 101 6.57 -9.53 -4.99
C LEU A 101 6.72 -9.55 -6.53
N GLY A 102 5.64 -9.81 -7.25
CA GLY A 102 5.60 -9.76 -8.71
C GLY A 102 6.00 -8.39 -9.24
N PHE A 103 5.42 -7.33 -8.67
CA PHE A 103 5.79 -5.95 -9.03
C PHE A 103 7.26 -5.64 -8.76
N LEU A 104 7.80 -6.04 -7.60
CA LEU A 104 9.21 -5.83 -7.26
C LEU A 104 10.15 -6.63 -8.18
N SER A 105 9.77 -7.85 -8.57
CA SER A 105 10.49 -8.65 -9.56
C SER A 105 10.44 -8.03 -10.94
N TYR A 106 9.28 -7.51 -11.37
CA TYR A 106 9.11 -6.80 -12.63
C TYR A 106 10.03 -5.58 -12.72
N LYS A 107 10.02 -4.75 -11.67
CA LYS A 107 10.86 -3.55 -11.54
C LYS A 107 12.36 -3.88 -11.61
N LYS A 108 12.76 -5.07 -11.16
CA LYS A 108 14.16 -5.57 -11.22
C LYS A 108 14.47 -6.32 -12.53
N GLU A 109 13.55 -6.31 -13.50
CA GLU A 109 13.65 -7.06 -14.77
C GLU A 109 13.84 -8.58 -14.58
N ASP A 110 13.48 -9.09 -13.40
CA ASP A 110 13.43 -10.50 -13.07
C ASP A 110 12.08 -11.07 -13.52
N PHE A 111 11.88 -11.05 -14.84
CA PHE A 111 10.62 -11.41 -15.48
C PHE A 111 10.21 -12.86 -15.21
N SER A 112 11.17 -13.76 -14.99
CA SER A 112 10.89 -15.17 -14.65
C SER A 112 10.19 -15.30 -13.31
N ASN A 113 10.71 -14.65 -12.25
CA ASN A 113 10.04 -14.63 -10.94
C ASN A 113 8.76 -13.79 -10.97
N SER A 114 8.76 -12.68 -11.72
CA SER A 114 7.57 -11.85 -11.92
C SER A 114 6.38 -12.67 -12.44
N VAL A 115 6.58 -13.51 -13.48
CA VAL A 115 5.55 -14.43 -13.99
C VAL A 115 5.00 -15.32 -12.88
N GLN A 116 5.87 -15.97 -12.09
CA GLN A 116 5.44 -16.89 -11.04
C GLN A 116 4.60 -16.19 -9.97
N TYR A 117 5.06 -15.01 -9.52
CA TYR A 117 4.38 -14.26 -8.48
C TYR A 117 3.04 -13.69 -8.94
N PHE A 118 2.94 -13.12 -10.14
CA PHE A 118 1.65 -12.62 -10.64
C PHE A 118 0.65 -13.75 -10.88
N GLN A 119 1.08 -14.88 -11.45
CA GLN A 119 0.23 -16.05 -11.60
C GLN A 119 -0.30 -16.52 -10.25
N SER A 120 0.58 -16.63 -9.24
CA SER A 120 0.19 -17.01 -7.88
C SER A 120 -0.79 -16.02 -7.26
N ALA A 121 -0.59 -14.72 -7.45
CA ALA A 121 -1.48 -13.68 -6.93
C ALA A 121 -2.91 -13.82 -7.49
N ILE A 122 -3.02 -14.10 -8.80
CA ILE A 122 -4.29 -14.32 -9.50
C ILE A 122 -4.95 -15.62 -9.01
N ASP A 123 -4.21 -16.73 -8.96
CA ASP A 123 -4.75 -18.03 -8.58
C ASP A 123 -5.24 -18.04 -7.12
N PHE A 124 -4.47 -17.42 -6.22
CA PHE A 124 -4.80 -17.38 -4.80
C PHE A 124 -5.92 -16.38 -4.47
N HIS A 125 -6.12 -15.32 -5.28
CA HIS A 125 -7.18 -14.33 -5.04
C HIS A 125 -8.56 -14.98 -4.86
N HIS A 126 -8.88 -16.00 -5.65
CA HIS A 126 -10.19 -16.67 -5.60
C HIS A 126 -10.37 -17.65 -4.44
N THR A 127 -9.28 -18.06 -3.79
CA THR A 127 -9.30 -19.09 -2.73
C THR A 127 -8.92 -18.54 -1.35
N TYR A 128 -8.47 -17.30 -1.28
CA TYR A 128 -8.04 -16.67 -0.03
C TYR A 128 -9.20 -16.00 0.71
N ASN A 129 -9.38 -16.39 1.97
CA ASN A 129 -10.58 -16.09 2.76
C ASN A 129 -10.57 -14.73 3.47
N ASN A 130 -9.44 -14.01 3.48
CA ASN A 130 -9.37 -12.68 4.10
C ASN A 130 -9.50 -11.59 3.00
N PRO A 131 -10.62 -10.84 2.98
CA PRO A 131 -10.89 -9.85 1.93
C PRO A 131 -9.91 -8.68 1.96
N ASP A 132 -9.31 -8.35 3.09
CA ASP A 132 -8.38 -7.23 3.22
C ASP A 132 -7.11 -7.41 2.36
N TYR A 133 -6.77 -8.66 2.03
CA TYR A 133 -5.60 -9.00 1.21
C TYR A 133 -5.97 -9.53 -0.18
N GLN A 134 -7.24 -9.42 -0.58
CA GLN A 134 -7.62 -9.70 -1.95
C GLN A 134 -7.21 -8.53 -2.86
N LEU A 135 -6.85 -8.85 -4.11
CA LEU A 135 -6.63 -7.85 -5.14
C LEU A 135 -7.94 -7.14 -5.46
N ASN A 136 -7.90 -5.81 -5.57
CA ASN A 136 -9.02 -5.07 -6.15
C ASN A 136 -9.04 -5.21 -7.69
N LYS A 137 -10.08 -4.67 -8.35
CA LYS A 137 -10.24 -4.78 -9.82
C LYS A 137 -9.04 -4.21 -10.59
N GLN A 138 -8.48 -3.10 -10.13
CA GLN A 138 -7.33 -2.46 -10.77
C GLN A 138 -6.06 -3.31 -10.62
N GLN A 139 -5.77 -3.80 -9.41
CA GLN A 139 -4.64 -4.68 -9.14
C GLN A 139 -4.77 -5.98 -9.91
N MET A 140 -5.98 -6.53 -10.05
CA MET A 140 -6.21 -7.70 -10.90
C MET A 140 -5.91 -7.42 -12.38
N PHE A 141 -6.38 -6.28 -12.89
CA PHE A 141 -6.06 -5.85 -14.26
C PHE A 141 -4.55 -5.67 -14.46
N HIS A 142 -3.87 -4.97 -13.54
CA HIS A 142 -2.41 -4.81 -13.61
C HIS A 142 -1.66 -6.12 -13.43
N ALA A 143 -2.12 -7.04 -12.58
CA ALA A 143 -1.52 -8.36 -12.42
C ALA A 143 -1.49 -9.10 -13.76
N HIS A 144 -2.59 -9.05 -14.53
CA HIS A 144 -2.63 -9.61 -15.87
C HIS A 144 -1.71 -8.88 -16.85
N MET A 145 -1.71 -7.54 -16.84
CA MET A 145 -0.81 -6.76 -17.70
C MET A 145 0.67 -7.06 -17.43
N TYR A 146 1.09 -7.05 -16.16
CA TYR A 146 2.46 -7.37 -15.77
C TYR A 146 2.80 -8.83 -16.05
N LEU A 147 1.88 -9.77 -15.85
CA LEU A 147 2.07 -11.18 -16.22
C LEU A 147 2.32 -11.33 -17.73
N THR A 148 1.49 -10.68 -18.56
CA THR A 148 1.66 -10.68 -20.02
C THR A 148 3.00 -10.09 -20.42
N ASN A 149 3.36 -8.91 -19.91
CA ASN A 149 4.64 -8.28 -20.24
C ASN A 149 5.82 -9.14 -19.80
N SER A 150 5.78 -9.66 -18.57
CA SER A 150 6.84 -10.53 -18.05
C SER A 150 7.01 -11.78 -18.91
N ALA A 151 5.91 -12.44 -19.29
CA ALA A 151 5.95 -13.61 -20.16
C ALA A 151 6.51 -13.28 -21.56
N LEU A 152 6.12 -12.15 -22.14
CA LEU A 152 6.63 -11.69 -23.43
C LEU A 152 8.13 -11.35 -23.37
N HIS A 153 8.62 -10.74 -22.28
CA HIS A 153 10.06 -10.53 -22.07
C HIS A 153 10.84 -11.84 -21.94
N VAL A 154 10.32 -12.81 -21.18
CA VAL A 154 10.94 -14.15 -21.05
C VAL A 154 11.00 -14.84 -22.41
N ALA A 155 9.90 -14.81 -23.17
CA ALA A 155 9.85 -15.37 -24.52
C ALA A 155 10.87 -14.66 -25.44
N SER A 156 10.86 -13.33 -25.48
CA SER A 156 11.79 -12.54 -26.30
C SER A 156 13.25 -12.86 -26.01
N ARG A 157 13.63 -12.90 -24.71
CA ARG A 157 15.00 -13.25 -24.30
C ARG A 157 15.36 -14.67 -24.75
N THR A 158 14.44 -15.61 -24.61
CA THR A 158 14.66 -17.02 -25.02
C THR A 158 14.86 -17.14 -26.52
N TYR A 159 14.08 -16.43 -27.35
CA TYR A 159 14.26 -16.41 -28.79
C TYR A 159 15.60 -15.81 -29.22
N GLN A 160 16.02 -14.70 -28.60
CA GLN A 160 17.33 -14.10 -28.88
C GLN A 160 18.49 -15.06 -28.57
N GLU A 161 18.39 -15.82 -27.48
CA GLU A 161 19.40 -16.86 -27.17
C GLU A 161 19.35 -18.00 -28.19
N LEU A 162 18.17 -18.45 -28.62
CA LEU A 162 18.04 -19.48 -29.67
C LEU A 162 18.68 -19.06 -31.00
N GLU A 163 18.52 -17.81 -31.43
CA GLU A 163 19.15 -17.28 -32.65
C GLU A 163 20.68 -17.30 -32.60
N ARG A 164 21.26 -17.15 -31.40
CA ARG A 164 22.71 -17.18 -31.18
C ARG A 164 23.28 -18.60 -31.18
N LEU A 165 22.47 -19.58 -30.86
CA LEU A 165 22.85 -20.99 -30.91
C LEU A 165 22.82 -21.41 -32.38
N GLU A 166 23.95 -21.33 -33.07
CA GLU A 166 24.11 -21.82 -34.45
C GLU A 166 23.88 -23.34 -34.52
N TRP A 167 22.61 -23.75 -34.46
CA TRP A 167 22.19 -25.15 -34.46
C TRP A 167 21.82 -25.59 -35.88
N GLY A 168 22.57 -26.55 -36.41
CA GLY A 168 22.46 -27.02 -37.79
C GLY A 168 21.04 -27.45 -38.18
N LYS A 169 20.56 -26.89 -39.30
CA LYS A 169 19.23 -27.02 -39.91
C LYS A 169 18.08 -26.40 -39.10
N SER A 170 18.18 -25.10 -38.82
CA SER A 170 17.11 -24.22 -38.31
C SER A 170 15.97 -23.94 -39.33
N GLU A 171 15.92 -24.64 -40.47
CA GLU A 171 15.06 -24.29 -41.62
C GLU A 171 13.54 -24.42 -41.38
N PHE A 172 13.08 -24.85 -40.20
CA PHE A 172 11.67 -25.14 -39.93
C PHE A 172 11.09 -24.50 -38.66
N LEU A 173 11.81 -23.63 -37.96
CA LEU A 173 11.19 -22.90 -36.85
C LEU A 173 10.32 -21.79 -37.44
N PRO A 174 9.03 -21.68 -37.03
CA PRO A 174 8.21 -20.55 -37.40
C PRO A 174 8.96 -19.28 -36.99
N ASN A 175 9.17 -18.37 -37.94
CA ASN A 175 9.64 -17.02 -37.64
C ASN A 175 8.47 -16.29 -36.99
N TYR A 176 8.19 -16.61 -35.71
CA TYR A 176 7.25 -15.89 -34.89
C TYR A 176 7.68 -14.44 -34.99
N GLU A 177 6.86 -13.58 -35.60
CA GLU A 177 7.27 -12.22 -35.85
C GLU A 177 7.53 -11.55 -34.49
N ILE A 178 8.81 -11.48 -34.12
CA ILE A 178 9.28 -10.90 -32.86
C ILE A 178 8.94 -9.39 -32.86
N SER A 179 8.80 -8.78 -34.04
CA SER A 179 8.46 -7.37 -34.25
C SER A 179 7.06 -6.96 -33.70
N PRO A 180 5.94 -7.64 -34.04
CA PRO A 180 4.66 -7.47 -33.36
C PRO A 180 4.71 -7.61 -31.83
N ILE A 181 5.49 -8.58 -31.31
CA ILE A 181 5.63 -8.79 -29.87
C ILE A 181 6.33 -7.60 -29.21
N PHE A 182 7.44 -7.12 -29.78
CA PHE A 182 8.11 -5.92 -29.27
C PHE A 182 7.22 -4.68 -29.32
N LYS A 183 6.44 -4.52 -30.39
CA LYS A 183 5.47 -3.42 -30.49
C LYS A 183 4.38 -3.50 -29.42
N MET A 184 3.92 -4.70 -29.08
CA MET A 184 2.98 -4.92 -27.98
C MET A 184 3.63 -4.62 -26.63
N LEU A 185 4.86 -5.09 -26.40
CA LEU A 185 5.63 -4.79 -25.18
C LEU A 185 5.75 -3.28 -24.95
N SER A 186 6.26 -2.54 -25.94
CA SER A 186 6.44 -1.08 -25.81
C SER A 186 5.13 -0.36 -25.51
N LYS A 187 4.03 -0.75 -26.16
CA LYS A 187 2.71 -0.16 -25.90
C LYS A 187 2.18 -0.47 -24.50
N ASN A 188 2.39 -1.68 -24.02
CA ASN A 188 1.94 -2.06 -22.69
C ASN A 188 2.77 -1.35 -21.61
N ASP A 189 4.09 -1.25 -21.79
CA ASP A 189 4.96 -0.52 -20.88
C ASP A 189 4.63 0.97 -20.85
N GLU A 190 4.42 1.58 -22.02
CA GLU A 190 3.96 2.97 -22.16
C GLU A 190 2.64 3.16 -21.42
N TYR A 191 1.65 2.28 -21.66
CA TYR A 191 0.38 2.34 -20.94
C TYR A 191 0.55 2.23 -19.42
N LEU A 192 1.38 1.30 -18.93
CA LEU A 192 1.63 1.14 -17.48
C LEU A 192 2.31 2.37 -16.88
N GLN A 193 3.20 3.02 -17.62
CA GLN A 193 3.88 4.25 -17.20
C GLN A 193 2.92 5.45 -17.18
N GLU A 194 2.11 5.61 -18.23
CA GLU A 194 1.10 6.66 -18.36
C GLU A 194 -0.05 6.53 -17.37
N ASN A 195 -0.23 5.35 -16.76
CA ASN A 195 -1.32 5.06 -15.84
C ASN A 195 -0.82 4.57 -14.47
N ALA A 196 0.39 4.96 -14.07
CA ALA A 196 1.04 4.48 -12.85
C ALA A 196 0.43 5.05 -11.55
N PHE A 197 -0.28 6.18 -11.62
CA PHE A 197 -0.87 6.86 -10.47
C PHE A 197 -2.35 7.12 -10.69
N TYR A 198 -3.12 7.03 -9.62
CA TYR A 198 -4.44 7.62 -9.56
C TYR A 198 -4.34 9.12 -9.32
N LYS A 199 -5.21 9.87 -10.00
CA LYS A 199 -5.49 11.27 -9.80
C LYS A 199 -6.93 11.42 -9.35
N VAL A 200 -7.11 11.62 -8.06
CA VAL A 200 -8.42 11.74 -7.42
C VAL A 200 -8.72 13.20 -7.15
N THR A 201 -9.87 13.64 -7.62
CA THR A 201 -10.49 14.93 -7.31
C THR A 201 -11.86 14.67 -6.73
N ARG A 202 -12.59 15.71 -6.34
CA ARG A 202 -13.93 15.53 -5.77
C ARG A 202 -14.90 14.79 -6.68
N ASN A 203 -14.87 15.06 -7.98
CA ASN A 203 -15.90 14.57 -8.91
C ASN A 203 -15.36 13.55 -9.91
N ASN A 204 -14.05 13.25 -9.86
CA ASN A 204 -13.41 12.42 -10.87
C ASN A 204 -12.24 11.65 -10.29
N VAL A 205 -12.12 10.39 -10.71
CA VAL A 205 -10.97 9.53 -10.52
C VAL A 205 -10.45 9.17 -11.90
N SER A 206 -9.22 9.57 -12.20
CA SER A 206 -8.51 9.17 -13.42
C SER A 206 -7.14 8.59 -13.07
N THR A 207 -6.42 8.14 -14.09
CA THR A 207 -5.01 7.75 -13.98
C THR A 207 -4.11 8.80 -14.65
N CYS A 208 -2.84 8.83 -14.26
CA CYS A 208 -1.82 9.70 -14.84
C CYS A 208 -0.41 9.11 -14.65
N SER A 209 0.56 9.66 -15.36
CA SER A 209 1.95 9.27 -15.27
C SER A 209 2.61 9.82 -14.00
N LYS A 210 3.84 9.36 -13.74
CA LYS A 210 4.66 9.91 -12.66
C LYS A 210 5.09 11.34 -12.97
N GLU A 211 5.45 11.59 -14.22
CA GLU A 211 5.88 12.88 -14.73
C GLU A 211 4.77 13.93 -14.55
N GLU A 212 3.52 13.55 -14.84
CA GLU A 212 2.35 14.41 -14.60
C GLU A 212 2.14 14.69 -13.10
N CYS A 213 2.41 13.71 -12.22
CA CYS A 213 2.36 13.93 -10.76
C CYS A 213 3.41 14.95 -10.30
N GLU A 214 4.63 14.81 -10.82
CA GLU A 214 5.76 15.69 -10.51
C GLU A 214 5.52 17.11 -11.03
N GLU A 215 4.98 17.26 -12.25
CA GLU A 215 4.59 18.56 -12.80
C GLU A 215 3.51 19.25 -11.96
N LEU A 216 2.47 18.53 -11.51
CA LEU A 216 1.42 19.09 -10.65
C LEU A 216 1.96 19.55 -9.29
N ILE A 217 2.98 18.87 -8.77
CA ILE A 217 3.63 19.26 -7.54
C ILE A 217 4.51 20.48 -7.76
N GLU A 218 5.33 20.51 -8.81
CA GLU A 218 6.20 21.64 -9.14
C GLU A 218 5.39 22.90 -9.46
N ASN A 219 4.35 22.76 -10.28
CA ASN A 219 3.45 23.80 -10.75
C ASN A 219 2.07 23.70 -10.06
N ASN A 220 2.06 23.75 -8.73
CA ASN A 220 0.85 23.62 -7.92
C ASN A 220 -0.24 24.61 -8.38
N PRO A 221 -1.45 24.13 -8.75
CA PRO A 221 -2.55 25.01 -9.13
C PRO A 221 -2.92 25.95 -7.97
N ARG A 222 -3.26 27.20 -8.30
CA ARG A 222 -3.64 28.20 -7.29
C ARG A 222 -4.83 27.72 -6.47
N ASP A 223 -4.78 28.00 -5.17
CA ASP A 223 -5.85 27.71 -4.21
C ASP A 223 -6.32 26.24 -4.25
N THR A 224 -5.41 25.32 -4.61
CA THR A 224 -5.69 23.90 -4.75
C THR A 224 -4.71 23.06 -3.96
N ILE A 225 -5.24 22.15 -3.15
CA ILE A 225 -4.44 21.17 -2.42
C ILE A 225 -3.94 20.12 -3.41
N VAL A 226 -2.63 19.92 -3.50
CA VAL A 226 -2.06 18.75 -4.18
C VAL A 226 -1.42 17.87 -3.13
N PHE A 227 -1.97 16.68 -2.95
CA PHE A 227 -1.50 15.70 -1.98
C PHE A 227 -0.91 14.49 -2.69
N TYR A 228 0.41 14.39 -2.70
CA TYR A 228 1.15 13.37 -3.43
C TYR A 228 1.75 12.33 -2.49
N PHE A 229 1.23 11.11 -2.56
CA PHE A 229 1.79 9.90 -1.99
C PHE A 229 2.87 9.38 -2.97
N SER A 230 4.05 10.01 -2.92
CA SER A 230 5.17 9.68 -3.81
C SER A 230 5.88 8.40 -3.36
N ASP A 231 6.82 7.92 -4.19
CA ASP A 231 7.71 6.83 -3.80
C ASP A 231 8.76 7.22 -2.73
N ARG A 232 8.71 8.44 -2.16
CA ARG A 232 9.69 8.90 -1.15
C ARG A 232 9.01 9.39 0.12
N GLU A 233 8.03 10.26 -0.04
CA GLU A 233 7.36 10.98 1.04
C GLU A 233 5.89 11.27 0.68
N ASN A 234 5.03 11.39 1.69
CA ASN A 234 3.67 11.89 1.53
C ASN A 234 3.68 13.41 1.62
N MET A 235 3.77 14.07 0.47
CA MET A 235 3.94 15.51 0.38
C MET A 235 2.60 16.19 0.12
N LEU A 236 2.22 17.09 1.03
CA LEU A 236 1.07 17.97 0.88
C LEU A 236 1.57 19.35 0.46
N ARG A 237 1.06 19.87 -0.65
CA ARG A 237 1.34 21.22 -1.14
C ARG A 237 0.06 22.02 -1.28
N PHE A 238 0.11 23.27 -0.84
CA PHE A 238 -0.95 24.24 -1.03
C PHE A 238 -0.33 25.61 -1.25
N ASN A 239 -0.60 26.17 -2.43
CA ASN A 239 0.06 27.37 -2.92
C ASN A 239 1.60 27.19 -2.91
N ASN A 240 2.31 28.13 -2.27
CA ASN A 240 3.78 28.11 -2.25
C ASN A 240 4.38 27.29 -1.09
N ASN A 241 3.54 26.73 -0.21
CA ASN A 241 3.99 26.02 0.98
C ASN A 241 3.80 24.51 0.81
N HIS A 242 4.68 23.73 1.43
CA HIS A 242 4.59 22.28 1.47
C HIS A 242 4.93 21.73 2.85
N VAL A 243 4.38 20.55 3.17
CA VAL A 243 4.68 19.81 4.39
C VAL A 243 4.66 18.31 4.09
N THR A 244 5.58 17.56 4.71
CA THR A 244 5.57 16.09 4.67
C THR A 244 4.78 15.56 5.85
N LEU A 245 3.86 14.62 5.58
CA LEU A 245 3.00 14.01 6.59
C LEU A 245 3.41 12.57 6.90
N SER A 246 3.23 12.17 8.17
CA SER A 246 3.38 10.76 8.58
C SER A 246 2.33 9.89 7.88
N PRO A 247 2.55 8.57 7.71
CA PRO A 247 1.56 7.67 7.10
C PRO A 247 0.17 7.80 7.73
N ASN A 248 0.08 7.82 9.07
CA ASN A 248 -1.19 7.96 9.78
C ASN A 248 -1.86 9.33 9.50
N SER A 249 -1.11 10.43 9.63
CA SER A 249 -1.63 11.77 9.32
C SER A 249 -2.11 11.87 7.87
N SER A 250 -1.41 11.19 6.94
CA SER A 250 -1.78 11.15 5.53
C SER A 250 -3.07 10.39 5.28
N ASP A 251 -3.24 9.23 5.90
CA ASP A 251 -4.46 8.43 5.78
C ASP A 251 -5.67 9.18 6.36
N ILE A 252 -5.51 9.81 7.52
CA ILE A 252 -6.55 10.65 8.13
C ILE A 252 -6.90 11.81 7.19
N LEU A 253 -5.92 12.57 6.69
CA LEU A 253 -6.20 13.70 5.81
C LEU A 253 -6.87 13.27 4.51
N ARG A 254 -6.41 12.17 3.89
CA ARG A 254 -7.03 11.60 2.70
C ARG A 254 -8.50 11.25 2.96
N GLN A 255 -8.80 10.58 4.07
CA GLN A 255 -10.18 10.22 4.42
C GLN A 255 -11.03 11.47 4.72
N LEU A 256 -10.46 12.51 5.33
CA LEU A 256 -11.13 13.79 5.54
C LEU A 256 -11.49 14.48 4.21
N LEU A 257 -10.57 14.49 3.24
CA LEU A 257 -10.77 15.12 1.93
C LEU A 257 -11.80 14.39 1.06
N ILE A 258 -11.78 13.05 1.06
CA ILE A 258 -12.59 12.24 0.15
C ILE A 258 -14.00 11.99 0.71
N ASN A 259 -14.10 11.68 2.00
CA ASN A 259 -15.30 11.07 2.57
C ASN A 259 -15.95 11.86 3.71
N CYS A 260 -15.32 12.92 4.23
CA CYS A 260 -15.85 13.65 5.38
C CYS A 260 -16.36 15.03 4.97
N THR A 261 -17.67 15.19 4.89
CA THR A 261 -18.34 16.46 4.56
C THR A 261 -19.06 17.04 5.80
N ILE A 262 -19.63 18.23 5.66
CA ILE A 262 -20.44 18.84 6.74
C ILE A 262 -21.65 17.96 7.11
N ASP A 263 -22.27 17.30 6.13
CA ASP A 263 -23.44 16.44 6.33
C ASP A 263 -23.07 15.03 6.82
N CYS A 264 -21.84 14.60 6.52
CA CYS A 264 -21.29 13.30 6.92
C CYS A 264 -19.87 13.47 7.51
N PRO A 265 -19.73 14.07 8.70
CA PRO A 265 -18.42 14.27 9.32
C PRO A 265 -17.87 12.96 9.87
N GLY A 266 -16.55 12.78 9.79
CA GLY A 266 -15.85 11.59 10.24
C GLY A 266 -15.73 11.52 11.75
N THR A 267 -16.10 10.38 12.33
CA THR A 267 -15.95 10.08 13.77
C THR A 267 -14.85 9.06 13.99
N ARG A 268 -14.49 8.77 15.24
CA ARG A 268 -13.53 7.70 15.58
C ARG A 268 -13.87 6.33 14.95
N PHE A 269 -15.14 6.09 14.63
CA PHE A 269 -15.61 4.89 13.92
C PHE A 269 -15.23 4.92 12.43
N THR A 270 -15.31 6.09 11.80
CA THR A 270 -14.94 6.32 10.39
C THR A 270 -13.45 6.04 10.15
N PHE A 271 -12.61 6.34 11.13
CA PHE A 271 -11.16 6.20 11.02
C PHE A 271 -10.63 4.91 11.65
N ARG A 272 -11.50 3.98 12.04
CA ARG A 272 -11.15 2.80 12.85
C ARG A 272 -9.95 2.03 12.31
N ASP A 273 -9.89 1.84 11.00
CA ASP A 273 -8.87 1.02 10.34
C ASP A 273 -7.48 1.69 10.29
N TYR A 274 -7.38 2.98 10.62
CA TYR A 274 -6.12 3.73 10.70
C TYR A 274 -5.49 3.73 12.09
N PHE A 275 -6.10 3.04 13.05
CA PHE A 275 -5.63 2.96 14.43
C PHE A 275 -5.44 1.49 14.84
N SER A 276 -4.39 1.23 15.61
CA SER A 276 -4.13 -0.09 16.21
C SER A 276 -4.67 -0.24 17.64
N ARG A 277 -5.12 0.85 18.26
CA ARG A 277 -5.60 0.87 19.65
C ARG A 277 -7.10 1.10 19.75
N PHE A 278 -7.75 0.17 20.42
CA PHE A 278 -9.18 0.21 20.69
C PHE A 278 -9.43 0.26 22.20
N GLY A 279 -10.47 0.98 22.60
CA GLY A 279 -10.97 1.02 23.96
C GLY A 279 -11.74 -0.26 24.31
N PRO A 280 -12.29 -0.33 25.52
CA PRO A 280 -13.09 -1.47 25.99
C PRO A 280 -14.34 -1.74 25.13
N ASP A 281 -14.80 -0.73 24.39
CA ASP A 281 -15.90 -0.80 23.45
C ASP A 281 -15.51 -1.36 22.07
N GLY A 282 -14.24 -1.74 21.87
CA GLY A 282 -13.73 -2.27 20.60
C GLY A 282 -13.45 -1.21 19.54
N GLU A 283 -13.45 0.07 19.95
CA GLU A 283 -13.43 1.23 19.08
C GLU A 283 -12.30 2.19 19.43
N VAL A 284 -11.88 3.06 18.50
CA VAL A 284 -10.72 3.92 18.73
C VAL A 284 -10.92 4.79 19.97
N ILE A 285 -9.91 4.85 20.85
CA ILE A 285 -9.97 5.61 22.10
C ILE A 285 -10.17 7.10 21.78
N LYS A 286 -11.17 7.73 22.42
CA LYS A 286 -11.58 9.11 22.13
C LYS A 286 -10.44 10.13 22.24
N SER A 287 -9.59 10.01 23.26
CA SER A 287 -8.43 10.90 23.43
C SER A 287 -7.37 10.68 22.35
N THR A 288 -7.11 9.44 21.96
CA THR A 288 -6.18 9.08 20.89
C THR A 288 -6.64 9.65 19.55
N PHE A 289 -7.93 9.48 19.22
CA PHE A 289 -8.51 10.06 18.01
C PHE A 289 -8.34 11.59 17.96
N ARG A 290 -8.68 12.30 19.04
CA ARG A 290 -8.53 13.76 19.13
C ARG A 290 -7.07 14.20 18.99
N LYS A 291 -6.14 13.54 19.67
CA LYS A 291 -4.69 13.83 19.58
C LYS A 291 -4.14 13.64 18.17
N SER A 292 -4.58 12.61 17.44
CA SER A 292 -4.17 12.43 16.04
C SER A 292 -4.65 13.56 15.13
N ILE A 293 -5.87 14.05 15.34
CA ILE A 293 -6.38 15.22 14.60
C ILE A 293 -5.67 16.51 14.99
N GLU A 294 -5.34 16.71 16.27
CA GLU A 294 -4.57 17.86 16.74
C GLU A 294 -3.18 17.90 16.09
N ARG A 295 -2.46 16.77 16.06
CA ARG A 295 -1.17 16.67 15.37
C ARG A 295 -1.27 16.94 13.87
N LEU A 296 -2.30 16.41 13.21
CA LEU A 296 -2.55 16.71 11.81
C LEU A 296 -2.74 18.22 11.62
N ARG A 297 -3.62 18.87 12.40
CA ARG A 297 -3.83 20.32 12.34
C ARG A 297 -2.54 21.10 12.59
N ASP A 298 -1.72 20.68 13.53
CA ASP A 298 -0.43 21.33 13.81
C ASP A 298 0.49 21.30 12.59
N LYS A 299 0.58 20.17 11.87
CA LYS A 299 1.33 20.09 10.60
C LYS A 299 0.69 20.92 9.49
N LEU A 300 -0.63 20.99 9.43
CA LEU A 300 -1.35 21.80 8.45
C LEU A 300 -1.17 23.31 8.64
N LYS A 301 -0.67 23.77 9.80
CA LYS A 301 -0.31 25.19 10.00
C LYS A 301 0.79 25.64 9.03
N ASP A 302 1.74 24.76 8.74
CA ASP A 302 2.89 25.04 7.85
C ASP A 302 2.42 25.37 6.42
N VAL A 303 1.23 24.91 6.03
CA VAL A 303 0.62 25.16 4.72
C VAL A 303 -0.64 26.02 4.80
N GLY A 304 -0.98 26.57 5.95
CA GLY A 304 -2.15 27.45 6.12
C GLY A 304 -3.51 26.74 6.00
N LEU A 305 -3.58 25.43 6.27
CA LEU A 305 -4.80 24.62 6.15
C LEU A 305 -5.36 24.15 7.50
N ALA A 306 -4.75 24.54 8.63
CA ALA A 306 -5.13 24.04 9.95
C ALA A 306 -6.61 24.29 10.30
N ASP A 307 -7.13 25.47 9.93
CA ASP A 307 -8.52 25.88 10.20
C ASP A 307 -9.55 25.20 9.28
N MET A 308 -9.09 24.53 8.22
CA MET A 308 -9.95 23.84 7.26
C MET A 308 -10.40 22.47 7.75
N VAL A 309 -9.76 21.91 8.77
CA VAL A 309 -10.26 20.73 9.48
C VAL A 309 -11.22 21.23 10.55
N ILE A 310 -12.53 21.09 10.33
CA ILE A 310 -13.57 21.65 11.21
C ILE A 310 -14.04 20.59 12.21
N VAL A 311 -14.22 20.98 13.48
CA VAL A 311 -14.76 20.10 14.53
C VAL A 311 -16.26 20.31 14.67
N THR A 312 -17.00 19.22 14.87
CA THR A 312 -18.44 19.24 15.12
C THR A 312 -18.87 18.10 16.06
N ARG A 313 -20.16 18.02 16.37
CA ARG A 313 -20.79 16.91 17.08
C ARG A 313 -21.69 16.16 16.11
N TYR A 314 -21.51 14.84 16.00
CA TYR A 314 -22.31 14.00 15.12
C TYR A 314 -22.58 12.67 15.82
N LYS A 315 -23.86 12.28 15.94
CA LYS A 315 -24.30 11.05 16.63
C LYS A 315 -23.63 10.84 17.99
N ASP A 316 -23.63 11.88 18.82
CA ASP A 316 -23.02 11.92 20.15
C ASP A 316 -21.49 11.72 20.22
N GLU A 317 -20.80 11.75 19.09
CA GLU A 317 -19.34 11.72 19.00
C GLU A 317 -18.74 13.07 18.60
N THR A 318 -17.48 13.29 18.98
CA THR A 318 -16.66 14.33 18.37
C THR A 318 -16.36 13.90 16.95
N ALA A 319 -16.66 14.75 15.98
CA ALA A 319 -16.48 14.48 14.57
C ALA A 319 -15.70 15.60 13.88
N TYR A 320 -15.08 15.28 12.76
CA TYR A 320 -14.30 16.22 11.97
C TYR A 320 -14.62 16.08 10.49
N TYR A 321 -14.61 17.20 9.77
CA TYR A 321 -14.72 17.23 8.32
C TYR A 321 -13.77 18.26 7.75
N PHE A 322 -13.44 18.15 6.46
CA PHE A 322 -12.63 19.15 5.78
C PHE A 322 -13.55 20.18 5.11
N ASP A 323 -13.20 21.46 5.14
CA ASP A 323 -13.95 22.49 4.44
C ASP A 323 -13.99 22.19 2.94
N ALA A 324 -15.18 21.84 2.47
CA ALA A 324 -15.43 21.45 1.10
C ALA A 324 -15.23 22.62 0.11
N ASN A 325 -14.91 23.83 0.51
CA ASN A 325 -14.69 24.92 -0.44
C ASN A 325 -13.33 24.90 -1.13
N ILE A 326 -12.37 24.11 -0.64
CA ILE A 326 -11.03 24.04 -1.24
C ILE A 326 -10.94 22.85 -2.22
N PRO A 327 -10.59 23.09 -3.51
CA PRO A 327 -10.27 22.05 -4.46
C PRO A 327 -9.07 21.21 -4.02
N PHE A 328 -9.10 19.91 -4.31
CA PHE A 328 -7.98 19.03 -4.04
C PHE A 328 -7.70 18.08 -5.21
N ILE A 329 -6.44 17.65 -5.28
CA ILE A 329 -5.94 16.60 -6.15
C ILE A 329 -5.12 15.66 -5.26
N ILE A 330 -5.51 14.39 -5.17
CA ILE A 330 -4.79 13.35 -4.44
C ILE A 330 -4.16 12.41 -5.46
N LEU A 331 -2.85 12.19 -5.33
CA LEU A 331 -2.03 11.40 -6.24
C LEU A 331 -1.42 10.21 -5.47
N TYR A 332 -1.67 8.98 -5.88
CA TYR A 332 -1.09 7.77 -5.25
C TYR A 332 -1.00 6.62 -6.25
N ARG A 333 -0.12 5.63 -6.02
CA ARG A 333 0.07 4.56 -7.03
C ARG A 333 -1.17 3.67 -7.14
N VAL A 334 -1.44 3.24 -8.37
CA VAL A 334 -2.50 2.26 -8.67
C VAL A 334 -2.32 0.92 -7.94
N ASP A 335 -1.08 0.59 -7.59
CA ASP A 335 -0.69 -0.67 -6.94
C ASP A 335 -0.85 -0.67 -5.41
N ASP A 336 -1.10 0.48 -4.77
CA ASP A 336 -0.88 0.63 -3.33
C ASP A 336 -2.08 0.25 -2.46
N ILE A 337 -3.30 0.20 -3.01
CA ILE A 337 -4.54 0.07 -2.23
C ILE A 337 -4.59 -1.27 -1.46
N VAL A 338 -4.82 -1.16 -0.15
CA VAL A 338 -5.37 -2.20 0.72
C VAL A 338 -6.73 -1.65 1.18
N GLY A 339 -7.84 -2.27 0.75
CA GLY A 339 -9.19 -1.91 1.21
C GLY A 339 -9.86 -0.71 0.52
N GLN A 340 -11.03 -1.00 -0.08
CA GLN A 340 -12.05 -0.13 -0.68
C GLN A 340 -11.72 0.64 -1.98
N GLU A 341 -12.65 0.55 -2.95
CA GLU A 341 -12.70 1.40 -4.13
C GLU A 341 -12.89 2.85 -3.67
N ILE A 342 -11.89 3.70 -3.93
CA ILE A 342 -11.96 5.14 -3.64
C ILE A 342 -12.97 5.74 -4.61
N THR A 343 -14.22 5.82 -4.17
CA THR A 343 -15.26 6.58 -4.86
C THR A 343 -15.59 7.75 -3.94
N PRO A 344 -15.37 9.01 -4.38
CA PRO A 344 -15.84 10.17 -3.64
C PRO A 344 -17.34 10.07 -3.39
N LEU A 345 -17.79 10.44 -2.19
CA LEU A 345 -19.21 10.47 -1.80
C LEU A 345 -20.04 11.48 -2.62
#